data_AF-A0A7S3ESG1-F1
#
_entry.id   AF-A0A7S3ESG1-F1
#
_cell.length_a   1.000
_cell.length_b   1.000
_cell.length_c   1.000
_cell.angle_alpha   90.00
_cell.angle_beta   90.00
_cell.angle_gamma   90.00
#
_symmetry.space_group_name_H-M   'P 1'
#
loop_
_entity.id
_entity.type
_entity.pdbx_description
1 polymer ?
#
loop_
_entity_poly.entity_id
_entity_poly.type
_entity_poly.pdbx_seq_one_letter_code
_entity_poly.pdbx_strand_id
1 'polypeptide(L)'
;LFQGRERDGIVVTDVKTPRYGDDLASSTFCGVLPGWGWSGRMEDSVLHGCIPVVMQDGIHTPWESVLDAESYSIRIRRSDMPRLEQILRAVPPKRIRSLRASLRRAWPR
;
A
#
# COMPACT_ATOMS: atom_id res chain seq x y z
N LEU A 1 -4.30 7.66 -19.09
CA LEU A 1 -3.03 8.41 -18.83
C LEU A 1 -1.93 7.50 -18.27
N PHE A 2 -2.26 6.30 -17.80
CA PHE A 2 -1.31 5.28 -17.36
C PHE A 2 -1.71 3.91 -17.93
N GLN A 3 -1.82 3.81 -19.27
CA GLN A 3 -2.16 2.55 -19.93
C GLN A 3 -1.13 1.47 -19.57
N GLY A 4 -1.48 0.60 -18.60
CA GLY A 4 -0.75 -0.60 -18.21
C GLY A 4 0.77 -0.48 -18.22
N ARG A 5 1.34 0.59 -17.67
CA ARG A 5 2.81 0.76 -17.65
C ARG A 5 3.37 -0.03 -16.48
N GLU A 6 3.87 -1.21 -16.76
CA GLU A 6 4.84 -1.87 -15.92
C GLU A 6 6.23 -1.30 -16.24
N ARG A 7 6.89 -0.70 -15.26
CA ARG A 7 8.28 -0.22 -15.39
C ARG A 7 9.04 -0.57 -14.14
N ASP A 8 10.15 -1.28 -14.30
CA ASP A 8 11.10 -1.59 -13.23
C ASP A 8 10.46 -2.16 -11.94
N GLY A 9 9.41 -2.97 -12.07
CA GLY A 9 8.68 -3.56 -10.94
C GLY A 9 7.61 -2.67 -10.31
N ILE A 10 7.22 -1.58 -10.99
CA ILE A 10 6.09 -0.72 -10.63
C ILE A 10 4.95 -0.97 -11.60
N VAL A 11 3.77 -1.28 -11.07
CA VAL A 11 2.55 -1.49 -11.85
C VAL A 11 1.59 -0.35 -11.57
N VAL A 12 1.25 0.42 -12.62
CA VAL A 12 0.17 1.42 -12.57
C VAL A 12 -0.77 1.15 -13.73
N THR A 13 -2.06 0.99 -13.42
CA THR A 13 -3.09 0.69 -14.40
C THR A 13 -4.34 1.54 -14.14
N ASP A 14 -4.93 2.06 -15.21
CA ASP A 14 -6.26 2.67 -15.21
C ASP A 14 -7.37 1.67 -15.62
N VAL A 15 -6.99 0.44 -15.98
CA VAL A 15 -7.92 -0.65 -16.28
C VAL A 15 -8.02 -1.65 -15.12
N LYS A 16 -9.24 -2.13 -14.86
CA LYS A 16 -9.50 -3.20 -13.89
C LYS A 16 -8.79 -4.48 -14.34
N THR A 17 -7.95 -5.03 -13.48
CA THR A 17 -7.30 -6.33 -13.68
C THR A 17 -8.21 -7.46 -13.17
N PRO A 18 -8.37 -8.58 -13.91
CA PRO A 18 -9.03 -9.77 -13.38
C PRO A 18 -8.19 -10.50 -12.33
N ARG A 19 -6.89 -10.17 -12.21
CA ARG A 19 -5.94 -10.79 -11.29
C ARG A 19 -5.61 -9.91 -10.09
N TYR A 20 -6.52 -9.01 -9.70
CA TYR A 20 -6.27 -8.00 -8.66
C TYR A 20 -5.69 -8.60 -7.37
N GLY A 21 -6.26 -9.70 -6.88
CA GLY A 21 -5.76 -10.35 -5.66
C GLY A 21 -4.35 -10.91 -5.81
N ASP A 22 -4.03 -11.54 -6.94
CA ASP A 22 -2.69 -12.08 -7.21
C ASP A 22 -1.64 -10.97 -7.39
N ASP A 23 -2.02 -9.90 -8.07
CA ASP A 23 -1.18 -8.72 -8.27
C ASP A 23 -0.87 -8.05 -6.91
N LEU A 24 -1.84 -7.98 -5.99
CA LEU A 24 -1.61 -7.49 -4.62
C LEU A 24 -0.75 -8.46 -3.80
N ALA A 25 -1.03 -9.78 -3.87
CA ALA A 25 -0.33 -10.79 -3.07
C ALA A 25 1.15 -10.95 -3.45
N SER A 26 1.48 -10.71 -4.71
CA SER A 26 2.85 -10.70 -5.22
C SER A 26 3.58 -9.37 -4.98
N SER A 27 2.84 -8.30 -4.67
CA SER A 27 3.39 -6.97 -4.45
C SER A 27 4.01 -6.80 -3.05
N THR A 28 5.02 -5.95 -2.95
CA THR A 28 5.60 -5.57 -1.65
C THR A 28 4.89 -4.37 -1.03
N PHE A 29 4.55 -3.38 -1.85
CA PHE A 29 3.91 -2.14 -1.44
C PHE A 29 2.65 -1.92 -2.28
N CYS A 30 1.55 -1.52 -1.65
CA CYS A 30 0.27 -1.28 -2.31
C CYS A 30 -0.27 0.10 -1.96
N GLY A 31 -0.62 0.87 -2.99
CA GLY A 31 -1.03 2.27 -2.83
C GLY A 31 -2.43 2.42 -2.25
N VAL A 32 -2.53 3.01 -1.05
CA VAL A 32 -3.77 3.50 -0.47
C VAL A 32 -3.88 4.97 -0.84
N LEU A 33 -4.34 5.19 -2.08
CA LEU A 33 -4.50 6.51 -2.68
C LEU A 33 -5.80 7.20 -2.22
N PRO A 34 -5.87 8.54 -2.29
CA PRO A 34 -7.10 9.28 -2.04
C PRO A 34 -8.27 8.77 -2.89
N GLY A 35 -9.46 8.85 -2.33
CA GLY A 35 -10.70 8.42 -2.97
C GLY A 35 -11.90 8.93 -2.18
N TRP A 36 -13.08 8.46 -2.55
CA TRP A 36 -14.35 8.89 -1.94
C TRP A 36 -14.66 8.23 -0.58
N GLY A 37 -13.64 7.74 0.14
CA GLY A 37 -13.78 7.12 1.46
C GLY A 37 -14.30 5.68 1.49
N TRP A 38 -14.90 5.18 0.40
CA TRP A 38 -15.45 3.82 0.30
C TRP A 38 -14.51 2.81 -0.38
N SER A 39 -13.27 3.19 -0.66
CA SER A 39 -12.33 2.29 -1.34
C SER A 39 -11.71 1.32 -0.35
N GLY A 40 -11.92 0.02 -0.55
CA GLY A 40 -11.34 -1.05 0.27
C GLY A 40 -9.81 -1.25 0.10
N ARG A 41 -9.06 -0.24 -0.36
CA ARG A 41 -7.64 -0.38 -0.72
C ARG A 41 -6.76 -0.72 0.48
N MET A 42 -7.11 -0.19 1.66
CA MET A 42 -6.42 -0.48 2.91
C MET A 42 -6.61 -1.96 3.26
N GLU A 43 -7.87 -2.39 3.25
CA GLU A 43 -8.30 -3.76 3.52
C GLU A 43 -7.72 -4.74 2.51
N ASP A 44 -7.82 -4.44 1.22
CA ASP A 44 -7.28 -5.26 0.13
C ASP A 44 -5.77 -5.48 0.30
N SER A 45 -5.03 -4.42 0.61
CA SER A 45 -3.58 -4.51 0.86
C SER A 45 -3.28 -5.42 2.04
N VAL A 46 -3.98 -5.21 3.17
CA VAL A 46 -3.81 -6.01 4.39
C VAL A 46 -4.19 -7.47 4.16
N LEU A 47 -5.33 -7.74 3.51
CA LEU A 47 -5.84 -9.09 3.22
C LEU A 47 -4.91 -9.92 2.34
N HIS A 48 -4.12 -9.27 1.48
CA HIS A 48 -3.17 -9.92 0.58
C HIS A 48 -1.71 -9.86 1.06
N GLY A 49 -1.45 -9.34 2.27
CA GLY A 49 -0.10 -9.30 2.82
C GLY A 49 0.80 -8.20 2.22
N CYS A 50 0.22 -7.29 1.46
CA CYS A 50 0.91 -6.18 0.83
C CYS A 50 0.99 -4.99 1.79
N ILE A 51 2.18 -4.39 1.94
CA ILE A 51 2.37 -3.27 2.88
C ILE A 51 1.59 -2.06 2.35
N PRO A 52 0.59 -1.52 3.09
CA PRO A 52 -0.16 -0.36 2.65
C PRO A 52 0.74 0.88 2.62
N VAL A 53 0.68 1.62 1.53
CA VAL A 53 1.33 2.92 1.37
C VAL A 53 0.27 4.00 1.32
N VAL A 54 0.05 4.65 2.45
CA VAL A 54 -1.01 5.64 2.67
C VAL A 54 -0.54 6.99 2.16
N MET A 55 -1.23 7.52 1.14
CA MET A 55 -0.95 8.82 0.54
C MET A 55 -2.17 9.74 0.64
N GLN A 56 -2.70 9.88 1.86
CA GLN A 56 -3.89 10.66 2.15
C GLN A 56 -3.59 11.65 3.29
N ASP A 57 -3.23 12.87 2.91
CA ASP A 57 -2.92 13.93 3.88
C ASP A 57 -4.18 14.30 4.68
N GLY A 58 -4.07 14.34 6.01
CA GLY A 58 -5.16 14.74 6.91
C GLY A 58 -6.37 13.80 6.98
N ILE A 59 -6.29 12.61 6.38
CA ILE A 59 -7.38 11.61 6.37
C ILE A 59 -6.90 10.38 7.13
N HIS A 60 -7.73 9.90 8.05
CA HIS A 60 -7.54 8.62 8.72
C HIS A 60 -7.96 7.47 7.81
N THR A 61 -7.16 6.42 7.80
CA THR A 61 -7.50 5.15 7.16
C THR A 61 -8.53 4.38 7.99
N PRO A 62 -9.30 3.47 7.35
CA PRO A 62 -10.15 2.56 8.10
C PRO A 62 -9.35 1.84 9.19
N TRP A 63 -9.97 1.69 10.36
CA TRP A 63 -9.40 0.99 11.52
C TRP A 63 -8.20 1.64 12.21
N GLU A 64 -7.70 2.78 11.76
CA GLU A 64 -6.53 3.46 12.38
C GLU A 64 -6.75 3.86 13.84
N SER A 65 -8.02 3.98 14.28
CA SER A 65 -8.38 4.21 15.69
C SER A 65 -8.35 2.95 16.56
N VAL A 66 -8.30 1.77 15.94
CA VAL A 66 -8.37 0.44 16.60
C VAL A 66 -7.07 -0.34 16.42
N LEU A 67 -6.47 -0.26 15.22
CA LEU A 67 -5.24 -0.92 14.83
C LEU A 67 -4.11 0.10 14.73
N ASP A 68 -2.93 -0.28 15.20
CA ASP A 68 -1.71 0.50 15.01
C ASP A 68 -1.26 0.43 13.54
N ALA A 69 -1.89 1.25 12.70
CA ALA A 69 -1.61 1.33 11.28
C ALA A 69 -0.15 1.72 11.00
N GLU A 70 0.46 2.53 11.87
CA GLU A 70 1.87 2.93 11.74
C GLU A 70 2.84 1.74 11.88
N SER A 71 2.44 0.70 12.60
CA SER A 71 3.25 -0.51 12.77
C SER A 71 3.36 -1.38 11.51
N TYR A 72 2.41 -1.28 10.57
CA TYR A 72 2.31 -2.14 9.39
C TYR A 72 2.16 -1.42 8.05
N SER A 73 2.02 -0.09 8.05
CA SER A 73 1.91 0.74 6.85
C SER A 73 3.07 1.74 6.75
N ILE A 74 3.16 2.39 5.59
CA ILE A 74 4.04 3.53 5.35
C ILE A 74 3.16 4.70 4.93
N ARG A 75 3.29 5.84 5.61
CA ARG A 75 2.54 7.05 5.28
C ARG A 75 3.46 8.04 4.57
N ILE A 76 3.06 8.46 3.37
CA ILE A 76 3.83 9.36 2.50
C ILE A 76 2.96 10.58 2.21
N ARG A 77 3.54 11.78 2.31
CA ARG A 77 2.81 13.01 1.98
C ARG A 77 2.49 13.05 0.50
N ARG A 78 1.35 13.63 0.12
CA ARG A 78 1.01 13.77 -1.30
C ARG A 78 2.06 14.56 -2.09
N SER A 79 2.71 15.53 -1.45
CA SER A 79 3.82 16.31 -2.03
C SER A 79 5.02 15.45 -2.44
N ASP A 80 5.19 14.27 -1.84
CA ASP A 80 6.31 13.36 -2.10
C ASP A 80 6.00 12.33 -3.20
N MET A 81 4.79 12.37 -3.78
CA MET A 81 4.39 11.49 -4.89
C MET A 81 5.43 11.43 -6.05
N PRO A 82 6.06 12.53 -6.50
CA PRO A 82 7.07 12.46 -7.55
C PRO A 82 8.33 11.66 -7.17
N ARG A 83 8.56 11.46 -5.87
CA ARG A 83 9.69 10.71 -5.31
C ARG A 83 9.27 9.36 -4.73
N LEU A 84 8.02 8.94 -4.95
CA LEU A 84 7.44 7.75 -4.33
C LEU A 84 8.30 6.50 -4.57
N GLU A 85 8.71 6.27 -5.81
CA GLU A 85 9.57 5.16 -6.17
C GLU A 85 10.89 5.19 -5.40
N GLN A 86 11.57 6.35 -5.38
CA GLN A 86 12.83 6.52 -4.67
C GLN A 86 12.68 6.22 -3.17
N ILE A 87 11.62 6.74 -2.55
CA ILE A 87 11.32 6.55 -1.12
C ILE A 87 11.09 5.07 -0.81
N LEU A 88 10.25 4.38 -1.61
CA LEU A 88 9.91 2.98 -1.38
C LEU A 88 11.10 2.05 -1.63
N ARG A 89 11.93 2.32 -2.65
CA ARG A 89 13.18 1.57 -2.91
C ARG A 89 14.22 1.77 -1.81
N ALA A 90 14.22 2.92 -1.14
CA ALA A 90 15.14 3.21 -0.03
C ALA A 90 14.74 2.51 1.28
N VAL A 91 13.56 1.86 1.35
CA VAL A 91 13.12 1.15 2.57
C VAL A 91 14.01 -0.09 2.79
N PRO A 92 14.72 -0.19 3.93
CA PRO A 92 15.62 -1.31 4.17
C PRO A 92 14.86 -2.65 4.27
N PRO A 93 15.43 -3.77 3.79
CA PRO A 93 14.79 -5.09 3.87
C PRO A 93 14.37 -5.49 5.29
N LYS A 94 15.14 -5.07 6.31
CA LYS A 94 14.78 -5.29 7.73
C LYS A 94 13.47 -4.60 8.11
N ARG A 95 13.25 -3.37 7.62
CA ARG A 95 12.00 -2.62 7.86
C ARG A 95 10.82 -3.28 7.14
N ILE A 96 11.01 -3.73 5.90
CA ILE A 96 9.98 -4.48 5.15
C ILE A 96 9.56 -5.75 5.91
N ARG A 97 10.52 -6.53 6.42
CA ARG A 97 10.21 -7.71 7.25
C ARG A 97 9.46 -7.36 8.52
N SER A 98 9.84 -6.27 9.18
CA SER A 98 9.15 -5.78 10.38
C SER A 98 7.70 -5.40 10.08
N LEU A 99 7.47 -4.62 9.02
CA LEU A 99 6.14 -4.18 8.60
C LEU A 99 5.26 -5.39 8.27
N ARG A 100 5.75 -6.34 7.46
CA ARG A 100 5.03 -7.59 7.16
C ARG A 100 4.72 -8.40 8.40
N ALA A 101 5.65 -8.49 9.36
CA ALA A 101 5.42 -9.19 10.61
C ALA A 101 4.32 -8.55 11.45
N SER A 102 4.29 -7.21 11.54
CA SER A 102 3.21 -6.47 12.19
C SER A 102 1.88 -6.63 11.46
N LEU A 103 1.87 -6.57 10.13
CA LEU A 103 0.69 -6.73 9.30
C LEU A 103 0.01 -8.09 9.56
N ARG A 104 0.79 -9.18 9.60
CA ARG A 104 0.26 -10.52 9.95
C ARG A 104 -0.28 -10.63 11.37
N ARG A 105 0.20 -9.80 12.31
CA ARG A 105 -0.32 -9.77 13.70
C ARG A 105 -1.58 -8.92 13.81
N ALA A 106 -1.65 -7.82 13.06
CA ALA A 106 -2.82 -6.95 13.02
C ALA A 106 -4.01 -7.64 12.34
N TRP A 107 -3.73 -8.48 11.34
CA TRP A 107 -4.74 -9.26 10.63
C TRP A 107 -4.28 -10.71 10.44
N PRO A 108 -4.34 -11.55 11.49
CA PRO A 108 -4.00 -12.95 11.39
C PRO A 108 -5.07 -13.66 10.54
N ARG A 109 -4.68 -14.10 9.35
CA ARG A 109 -5.40 -15.12 8.60
C ARG A 109 -5.19 -16.49 9.23
#